data_AF-A0A5R2MZ73-F1
#
_entry.id   AF-A0A5R2MZ73-F1
#
_cell.length_a   1.000
_cell.length_b   1.000
_cell.length_c   1.000
_cell.angle_alpha   90.00
_cell.angle_beta   90.00
_cell.angle_gamma   90.00
#
_symmetry.space_group_name_H-M   'P 1'
#
loop_
_entity.id
_entity.type
_entity.pdbx_description
1 polymer ?
#
loop_
_entity_poly.entity_id
_entity_poly.type
_entity_poly.pdbx_seq_one_letter_code
_entity_poly.pdbx_strand_id
1 'polypeptide(L)' 'LSDGKRKVTSVAEVTGMEGDVIQMQEIFRFVRTGMDADGSILGYFEATGIRPRFLEDLRAMGIDFPGRYFEPGRPQE' A
#
# COMPACT_ATOMS: atom_id res chain seq x y z
N LEU A 1 5.55 -5.89 -15.27
CA LEU A 1 4.68 -7.08 -15.15
C LEU A 1 4.67 -7.82 -16.47
N SER A 2 4.31 -9.12 -16.51
CA SER A 2 4.36 -9.94 -17.73
C SER A 2 3.43 -9.44 -18.85
N ASP A 3 2.47 -8.59 -18.52
CA ASP A 3 1.53 -7.95 -19.43
C ASP A 3 2.07 -6.64 -20.06
N GLY A 4 3.32 -6.27 -19.79
CA GLY A 4 3.95 -5.05 -20.32
C GLY A 4 3.41 -3.74 -19.72
N LYS A 5 2.42 -3.79 -18.82
CA LYS A 5 1.82 -2.60 -18.21
C LYS A 5 2.66 -2.13 -17.02
N ARG A 6 2.73 -0.80 -16.83
CA ARG A 6 3.25 -0.19 -15.59
C ARG A 6 2.16 -0.29 -14.53
N LYS A 7 2.52 -0.79 -13.36
CA LYS A 7 1.60 -0.92 -12.23
C LYS A 7 2.35 -0.64 -10.93
N VAL A 8 1.73 0.12 -10.03
CA VAL A 8 2.21 0.23 -8.65
C VAL A 8 2.03 -1.13 -7.99
N THR A 9 3.10 -1.70 -7.47
CA THR A 9 3.06 -3.03 -6.83
C THR A 9 3.02 -2.94 -5.31
N SER A 10 3.52 -1.85 -4.76
CA SER A 10 3.67 -1.62 -3.33
C SER A 10 3.69 -0.11 -3.07
N VAL A 11 3.12 0.29 -1.94
CA VAL A 11 3.23 1.63 -1.37
C VAL A 11 3.78 1.46 0.05
N ALA A 12 4.94 2.04 0.31
CA ALA A 12 5.59 1.99 1.61
C ALA A 12 5.84 3.39 2.18
N GLU A 13 5.71 3.52 3.50
CA GLU A 13 6.14 4.71 4.23
C GLU A 13 7.58 4.52 4.67
N VAL A 14 8.42 5.53 4.41
CA VAL A 14 9.76 5.60 5.00
C VAL A 14 9.61 5.94 6.48
N THR A 15 10.05 5.02 7.33
CA THR A 15 9.92 5.16 8.78
C THR A 15 11.16 5.81 9.42
N GLY A 16 12.26 5.93 8.69
CA GLY A 16 13.44 6.64 9.16
C GLY A 16 14.72 5.97 8.71
N MET A 17 15.76 6.15 9.51
CA MET A 17 17.10 5.62 9.26
C MET A 17 17.61 4.87 10.48
N GLU A 18 18.21 3.70 10.27
CA GLU A 18 19.03 3.01 11.28
C GLU A 18 20.48 3.02 10.80
N GLY A 19 21.28 3.95 11.31
CA GLY A 19 22.57 4.29 10.71
C GLY A 19 22.36 4.76 9.26
N ASP A 20 22.92 4.02 8.31
CA ASP A 20 22.82 4.30 6.87
C ASP A 20 21.70 3.52 6.17
N VAL A 21 20.92 2.73 6.91
CA VAL A 21 19.85 1.89 6.35
C VAL A 21 18.50 2.61 6.43
N ILE A 22 17.85 2.80 5.28
CA ILE A 22 16.48 3.33 5.22
C ILE A 22 15.50 2.25 5.72
N GLN A 23 14.74 2.60 6.75
CA GLN A 23 13.66 1.77 7.25
C GLN A 23 12.36 2.14 6.55
N MET A 24 11.60 1.12 6.13
CA MET A 24 10.34 1.28 5.42
C MET A 24 9.31 0.28 5.95
N GLN A 25 8.04 0.69 5.91
CA GLN A 25 6.91 -0.20 6.18
C GLN A 25 5.91 -0.18 5.02
N GLU A 26 5.57 -1.34 4.49
CA GLU A 26 4.59 -1.46 3.40
C GLU A 26 3.18 -1.22 3.94
N ILE A 27 2.43 -0.31 3.32
CA ILE A 27 1.09 0.08 3.73
C ILE A 27 0.04 -0.53 2.80
N PHE A 28 0.33 -0.55 1.50
CA PHE A 28 -0.51 -1.19 0.50
C PHE A 28 0.33 -2.06 -0.42
N ARG A 29 -0.27 -3.14 -0.90
CA ARG A 29 0.32 -4.00 -1.91
C ARG A 29 -0.69 -4.38 -2.97
N PHE A 30 -0.21 -4.61 -4.18
CA PHE A 30 -1.01 -5.16 -5.26
C PHE A 30 -1.01 -6.69 -5.18
N VAL A 31 -2.19 -7.27 -4.97
CA VAL A 31 -2.40 -8.71 -4.99
C VAL A 31 -2.82 -9.14 -6.38
N ARG A 32 -1.97 -9.92 -7.05
CA ARG A 32 -2.32 -10.55 -8.31
C ARG A 32 -3.27 -11.72 -8.07
N THR A 33 -4.42 -11.71 -8.72
CA THR A 33 -5.41 -12.80 -8.67
C THR A 33 -5.38 -13.67 -9.91
N GLY A 34 -4.84 -13.19 -11.03
CA GLY A 34 -4.78 -13.98 -12.25
C GLY A 34 -4.25 -13.23 -13.46
N MET A 35 -4.69 -13.68 -14.63
CA MET A 35 -4.43 -13.09 -15.93
C MET A 35 -5.69 -13.30 -16.78
N ASP A 36 -6.11 -12.25 -17.48
CA ASP A 36 -7.25 -12.29 -18.40
C ASP A 36 -6.85 -12.91 -19.75
N ALA A 37 -7.83 -13.22 -20.60
CA ALA A 37 -7.63 -13.88 -21.90
C ALA A 37 -6.74 -13.08 -22.87
N ASP A 38 -6.68 -11.77 -22.70
CA ASP A 38 -5.82 -10.86 -23.47
C ASP A 38 -4.38 -10.75 -22.91
N GLY A 39 -4.07 -11.47 -21.82
CA GLY A 39 -2.78 -11.42 -21.14
C GLY A 39 -2.67 -10.34 -20.07
N SER A 40 -3.71 -9.54 -19.81
CA SER A 40 -3.72 -8.49 -18.78
C SER A 40 -3.68 -9.09 -17.37
N ILE A 41 -2.89 -8.52 -16.47
CA ILE A 41 -2.87 -8.98 -15.07
C ILE A 41 -4.08 -8.49 -14.29
N LEU A 42 -4.82 -9.44 -13.72
CA LEU A 42 -5.91 -9.20 -12.80
C LEU A 42 -5.41 -9.16 -11.35
N GLY A 43 -5.99 -8.29 -10.55
CA GLY A 43 -5.64 -8.13 -9.15
C GLY A 43 -6.22 -6.86 -8.54
N TYR A 44 -5.99 -6.66 -7.26
CA TYR A 44 -6.50 -5.52 -6.49
C TYR A 44 -5.43 -5.00 -5.53
N PHE A 45 -5.59 -3.77 -5.03
CA PHE A 45 -4.79 -3.28 -3.92
C PHE A 45 -5.43 -3.71 -2.61
N GLU A 46 -4.61 -4.10 -1.63
CA GLU A 46 -5.06 -4.31 -0.27
C GLU A 46 -4.12 -3.59 0.70
N ALA A 47 -4.69 -3.17 1.83
CA ALA A 47 -3.90 -2.68 2.94
C ALA A 47 -3.20 -3.85 3.65
N THR A 48 -2.00 -3.60 4.18
CA THR A 48 -1.23 -4.59 4.93
C THR A 48 -1.69 -4.76 6.38
N GLY A 49 -2.54 -3.88 6.90
CA GLY A 49 -2.90 -3.81 8.32
C GLY A 49 -2.01 -2.86 9.13
N ILE A 50 -0.92 -2.36 8.54
CA ILE A 50 -0.03 -1.41 9.20
C ILE A 50 -0.73 -0.06 9.29
N ARG A 51 -0.76 0.51 10.50
CA ARG A 51 -1.18 1.89 10.72
C ARG A 51 0.00 2.83 10.43
N PRO A 52 -0.07 3.67 9.39
CA PRO A 52 1.04 4.55 9.04
C PRO A 52 1.30 5.61 10.11
N ARG A 53 2.55 6.02 10.27
CA ARG A 53 2.94 7.04 11.26
C ARG A 53 2.47 8.42 10.87
N PHE A 54 2.43 8.73 9.56
CA PHE A 54 1.90 10.01 9.07
C PHE A 54 0.45 10.28 9.51
N LEU A 55 -0.31 9.27 9.94
CA LEU A 55 -1.65 9.50 10.50
C LEU A 55 -1.61 10.33 11.79
N GLU A 56 -0.54 10.22 12.57
CA GLU A 56 -0.33 11.07 13.74
C GLU A 56 -0.08 12.52 13.31
N ASP A 57 0.71 12.73 12.25
CA ASP A 57 0.96 14.07 11.68
C ASP A 57 -0.34 14.70 11.15
N LEU A 58 -1.16 13.93 10.42
CA LEU A 58 -2.47 14.38 9.96
C LEU A 58 -3.36 14.77 11.13
N ARG A 59 -3.39 13.96 12.20
CA ARG A 59 -4.16 14.27 13.41
C ARG A 59 -3.66 15.54 14.09
N ALA A 60 -2.35 15.75 14.16
CA ALA A 60 -1.75 16.98 14.71
C ALA A 60 -2.12 18.22 13.89
N MET A 61 -2.37 18.05 12.58
CA MET A 61 -2.91 19.08 11.69
C MET A 61 -4.45 19.24 11.80
N GLY A 62 -5.11 18.49 12.68
CA GLY A 62 -6.57 18.50 12.84
C GLY A 62 -7.33 17.71 11.77
N ILE A 63 -6.64 16.90 10.97
CA ILE A 63 -7.23 16.07 9.92
C ILE A 63 -7.49 14.67 10.51
N ASP A 64 -8.76 14.34 10.72
CA ASP A 64 -9.15 12.98 11.10
C ASP A 64 -9.26 12.10 9.85
N PHE A 65 -8.32 11.18 9.69
CA PHE A 65 -8.30 10.23 8.58
C PHE A 65 -8.76 8.85 9.06
N PRO A 66 -9.85 8.27 8.51
CA PRO A 66 -10.40 7.02 8.99
C PRO A 66 -9.40 5.85 8.92
N GLY A 67 -9.13 5.20 10.05
CA GLY A 67 -8.21 4.05 10.10
C GLY A 67 -8.66 2.84 9.26
N ARG A 68 -9.95 2.76 8.89
CA ARG A 68 -10.53 1.68 8.09
C ARG A 68 -9.86 1.48 6.72
N TYR A 69 -9.22 2.52 6.19
CA TYR A 69 -8.47 2.42 4.93
C TYR A 69 -7.23 1.54 5.04
N PHE A 70 -6.78 1.23 6.26
CA PHE A 70 -5.61 0.38 6.50
C PHE A 70 -5.97 -0.98 7.10
N GLU A 71 -7.26 -1.35 7.14
CA GLU A 71 -7.70 -2.68 7.59
C GLU A 71 -7.34 -3.75 6.55
N PRO A 72 -6.69 -4.86 6.94
CA PRO A 72 -6.29 -5.91 6.02
C PRO A 72 -7.51 -6.71 5.53
N GLY A 73 -7.37 -7.35 4.36
CA GLY A 73 -8.39 -8.26 3.82
C GLY A 73 -9.61 -7.57 3.18
N ARG A 74 -9.58 -6.25 3.02
CA ARG A 74 -10.51 -5.51 2.16
C ARG A 74 -9.82 -5.12 0.86
N PRO A 75 -10.28 -5.65 -0.29
CA PRO A 75 -9.91 -5.09 -1.59
C PRO A 75 -10.28 -3.60 -1.61
N GLN A 76 -9.31 -2.77 -1.98
CA GLN A 76 -9.54 -1.35 -2.26
C GLN A 76 -9.91 -1.24 -3.74
N GLU A 77 -11.14 -0.81 -4.01
CA GLU A 77 -11.64 -0.51 -5.38
C GLU A 77 -11.27 0.91 -5.80
#